data_AF-A0A7V5N8M7-F1
#
_entry.id   AF-A0A7V5N8M7-F1
#
_cell.length_a   1.000
_cell.length_b   1.000
_cell.length_c   1.000
_cell.angle_alpha   90.00
_cell.angle_beta   90.00
_cell.angle_gamma   90.00
#
_symmetry.space_group_name_H-M   'P 1'
#
loop_
_entity.id
_entity.type
_entity.pdbx_description
1 polymer ?
#
loop_
_entity_poly.entity_id
_entity_poly.type
_entity_poly.pdbx_seq_one_letter_code
_entity_poly.pdbx_strand_id
1 'polypeptide(L)'
;MRRVKLYCLSFLLLGLSGFAFCQEPTPSLDQLRTMSREERIKAHQRRIEQIIQENKRRQEEEARKAAEARQRQQQATPQAGQLGAPAASMPPPQGPVQVYMPPQPGRAQPPQPTTAPPAAPSTRSEARSMLFFRPYDSIVKVGQTFVTELVVDTKDGQADEIQFTLTYPAQNLNLLAVDFAPVVGLLHDEVEYASEPGDGIFAARLKLAQPQKFTSRPIAVCYWEALQPADPAEVRFDFSGELGTDIRLGGTSILGTEGLKTDGVIHANVLIKSREKRNYVQQTADKGLLVGGSSFSPPSASLTLNLEAPPTAKIGEEVVVDLELTNPHGDPFDRVQLYLQFDPEVLEVIDSDKGNWIKQGINIEDGFAHKDFPFDFHKFNAADNAKGIIIYDEGAALNPLRSSGVFAKVHFRIKKSVPQTEILLVRNEPGRYPNTDVSYAGMTVLENYPSHASILAQKNITIQSVGALAAIGK
;
A
#
# COMPACT_ATOMS: atom_id res chain seq x y z
N MET A 1 20.39 42.30 -0.34
CA MET A 1 21.34 42.53 -1.45
C MET A 1 22.74 42.12 -1.03
N ARG A 2 23.23 40.94 -1.46
CA ARG A 2 24.66 40.59 -1.52
C ARG A 2 24.81 39.47 -2.57
N ARG A 3 25.58 39.78 -3.62
CA ARG A 3 25.90 38.90 -4.76
C ARG A 3 26.99 37.91 -4.36
N VAL A 4 26.88 36.65 -4.78
CA VAL A 4 28.00 35.69 -4.74
C VAL A 4 28.40 35.38 -6.18
N LYS A 5 29.70 35.51 -6.46
CA LYS A 5 30.36 35.36 -7.76
C LYS A 5 30.65 33.89 -8.07
N LEU A 6 30.39 33.53 -9.33
CA LEU A 6 30.82 32.31 -10.00
C LEU A 6 32.34 32.31 -10.19
N TYR A 7 33.03 31.23 -9.86
CA TYR A 7 34.40 30.96 -10.33
C TYR A 7 34.37 29.81 -11.33
N CYS A 8 34.61 30.14 -12.59
CA CYS A 8 35.00 29.23 -13.66
C CYS A 8 36.43 28.75 -13.41
N LEU A 9 36.67 27.44 -13.42
CA LEU A 9 37.97 26.89 -13.77
C LEU A 9 37.81 25.95 -14.96
N SER A 10 38.38 26.38 -16.07
CA SER A 10 38.42 25.70 -17.37
C SER A 10 39.50 24.62 -17.34
N PHE A 11 39.15 23.39 -17.71
CA PHE A 11 40.12 22.45 -18.27
C PHE A 11 39.59 21.95 -19.62
N LEU A 12 40.39 22.20 -20.65
CA LEU A 12 40.14 21.86 -22.04
C LEU A 12 40.46 20.38 -22.32
N LEU A 13 39.46 19.71 -22.91
CA LEU A 13 39.52 18.87 -24.13
C LEU A 13 40.59 17.77 -24.28
N LEU A 14 40.11 16.53 -24.27
CA LEU A 14 40.29 15.46 -25.29
C LEU A 14 39.03 14.57 -25.12
N GLY A 15 38.08 14.39 -26.04
CA GLY A 15 38.16 14.31 -27.49
C GLY A 15 37.51 12.98 -27.90
N LEU A 16 36.17 12.87 -27.84
CA LEU A 16 35.40 11.82 -28.52
C LEU A 16 34.05 12.40 -28.97
N SER A 17 34.04 12.93 -30.19
CA SER A 17 32.90 12.90 -31.12
C SER A 17 32.29 11.50 -31.15
N GLY A 18 30.98 11.26 -31.17
CA GLY A 18 29.81 12.10 -31.29
C GLY A 18 28.71 11.15 -31.77
N PHE A 19 27.64 10.99 -31.00
CA PHE A 19 26.37 10.50 -31.52
C PHE A 19 25.32 11.51 -31.09
N ALA A 20 24.73 12.15 -32.11
CA ALA A 20 23.68 13.13 -31.94
C ALA A 20 22.50 12.50 -31.19
N PHE A 21 22.23 13.09 -30.03
CA PHE A 21 21.02 12.88 -29.26
C PHE A 21 19.81 13.35 -30.09
N CYS A 22 18.91 12.43 -30.41
CA CYS A 22 17.54 12.79 -30.77
C CYS A 22 16.67 12.50 -29.53
N GLN A 23 16.77 13.36 -28.53
CA GLN A 23 15.75 13.45 -27.47
C GLN A 23 14.53 14.10 -28.13
N GLU A 24 13.40 13.39 -28.14
CA GLU A 24 12.13 14.08 -28.41
C GLU A 24 11.98 15.16 -27.33
N PRO A 25 11.72 16.43 -27.72
CA PRO A 25 11.59 17.52 -26.77
C PRO A 25 10.42 17.23 -25.82
N THR A 26 10.64 17.48 -24.52
CA THR A 26 9.60 17.32 -23.51
C THR A 26 8.37 18.14 -23.92
N PRO A 27 7.17 17.55 -24.01
CA PRO A 27 5.99 18.32 -24.37
C PRO A 27 5.74 19.37 -23.28
N SER A 28 5.64 20.62 -23.70
CA SER A 28 5.34 21.76 -22.84
C SER A 28 3.97 21.62 -22.17
N LEU A 29 3.78 22.36 -21.08
CA LEU A 29 2.55 22.34 -20.29
C LEU A 29 1.29 22.67 -21.12
N ASP A 30 1.44 23.53 -22.15
CA ASP A 30 0.37 23.84 -23.10
C ASP A 30 0.06 22.67 -24.04
N GLN A 31 1.07 21.91 -24.47
CA GLN A 31 0.85 20.69 -25.27
C GLN A 31 0.13 19.62 -24.45
N LEU A 32 0.54 19.43 -23.18
CA LEU A 32 -0.11 18.50 -22.26
C LEU A 32 -1.57 18.87 -21.98
N ARG A 33 -1.93 20.15 -21.92
CA ARG A 33 -3.32 20.60 -21.74
C ARG A 33 -4.22 20.25 -22.93
N THR A 34 -3.67 20.24 -24.15
CA THR A 34 -4.42 19.95 -25.39
C THR A 34 -4.54 18.45 -25.72
N MET A 35 -3.70 17.60 -25.13
CA MET A 35 -3.72 16.15 -25.39
C MET A 35 -4.85 15.44 -24.63
N SER A 36 -5.45 14.44 -25.27
CA SER A 36 -6.39 13.56 -24.58
C SER A 36 -5.68 12.75 -23.49
N ARG A 37 -6.43 12.31 -22.48
CA ARG A 37 -5.89 11.53 -21.35
C ARG A 37 -5.14 10.28 -21.81
N GLU A 38 -5.62 9.59 -22.84
CA GLU A 38 -5.01 8.38 -23.38
C GLU A 38 -3.70 8.67 -24.13
N GLU A 39 -3.64 9.77 -24.88
CA GLU A 39 -2.43 10.18 -25.61
C GLU A 39 -1.32 10.62 -24.66
N ARG A 40 -1.67 11.29 -23.55
CA ARG A 40 -0.72 11.63 -22.48
C ARG A 40 -0.12 10.39 -21.85
N ILE A 41 -0.96 9.41 -21.53
CA ILE A 41 -0.52 8.13 -20.94
C ILE A 41 0.42 7.41 -21.90
N LYS A 42 0.10 7.36 -23.20
CA LYS A 42 0.89 6.66 -24.21
C LYS A 42 2.22 7.36 -24.53
N ALA A 43 2.26 8.69 -24.52
CA ALA A 43 3.49 9.46 -24.69
C ALA A 43 4.42 9.30 -23.49
N HIS A 44 3.86 9.26 -22.29
CA HIS A 44 4.62 9.05 -21.06
C HIS A 44 5.15 7.60 -20.94
N GLN A 45 4.35 6.60 -21.29
CA GLN A 45 4.77 5.19 -21.34
C GLN A 45 5.96 4.96 -22.28
N ARG A 46 5.95 5.55 -23.47
CA ARG A 46 7.08 5.46 -24.41
C ARG A 46 8.37 6.06 -23.85
N ARG A 47 8.26 7.15 -23.10
CA ARG A 47 9.40 7.78 -22.42
C ARG A 47 9.94 6.89 -21.29
N ILE A 48 9.06 6.26 -20.52
CA ILE A 48 9.45 5.33 -19.45
C ILE A 48 10.20 4.13 -20.03
N GLU A 49 9.71 3.54 -21.12
CA GLU A 49 10.40 2.44 -21.80
C GLU A 49 11.80 2.83 -22.28
N GLN A 50 11.99 4.05 -22.79
CA GLN A 50 13.29 4.57 -23.21
C GLN A 50 14.25 4.73 -22.02
N ILE A 51 13.79 5.26 -20.89
CA ILE A 51 14.61 5.42 -19.68
C ILE A 51 15.03 4.05 -19.11
N ILE A 52 14.11 3.08 -19.10
CA ILE A 52 14.40 1.71 -18.65
C ILE A 52 15.45 1.05 -19.55
N GLN A 53 15.33 1.19 -20.87
CA GLN A 53 16.32 0.65 -21.80
C GLN A 53 17.69 1.32 -21.66
N GLU A 54 17.72 2.63 -21.42
CA GLU A 54 18.97 3.39 -21.24
C GLU A 54 19.69 3.00 -19.94
N ASN A 55 18.94 2.86 -18.83
CA ASN A 55 19.50 2.39 -17.56
C ASN A 55 20.02 0.96 -17.65
N LYS A 56 19.31 0.08 -18.36
CA LYS A 56 19.76 -1.30 -18.61
C LYS A 56 21.06 -1.32 -19.43
N ARG A 57 21.16 -0.49 -20.48
CA ARG A 57 22.37 -0.40 -21.30
C ARG A 57 23.57 0.13 -20.51
N ARG A 58 23.34 1.11 -19.62
CA ARG A 58 24.38 1.66 -18.74
C ARG A 58 24.85 0.63 -17.71
N GLN A 59 23.94 -0.17 -17.13
CA GLN A 59 24.30 -1.26 -16.23
C GLN A 59 25.09 -2.37 -16.92
N GLU A 60 24.75 -2.73 -18.17
CA GLU A 60 25.53 -3.72 -18.94
C GLU A 60 26.95 -3.22 -19.25
N GLU A 61 27.12 -1.92 -19.52
CA GLU A 61 28.43 -1.32 -19.75
C GLU A 61 29.28 -1.22 -18.47
N GLU A 62 28.67 -0.86 -17.35
CA GLU A 62 29.30 -0.83 -16.02
C GLU A 62 29.67 -2.25 -15.54
N ALA A 63 28.81 -3.24 -15.77
CA ALA A 63 29.09 -4.64 -15.48
C ALA A 63 30.24 -5.20 -16.33
N ARG A 64 30.32 -4.81 -17.61
CA ARG A 64 31.44 -5.19 -18.49
C ARG A 64 32.77 -4.59 -18.01
N LYS A 65 32.77 -3.30 -17.63
CA LYS A 65 33.95 -2.64 -17.04
C LYS A 65 34.38 -3.26 -15.71
N ALA A 66 33.42 -3.64 -14.86
CA ALA A 66 33.70 -4.32 -13.60
C ALA A 66 34.26 -5.75 -13.79
N ALA A 67 33.81 -6.47 -14.81
CA ALA A 67 34.34 -7.79 -15.17
C ALA A 67 35.78 -7.70 -15.71
N GLU A 68 36.07 -6.73 -16.56
CA GLU A 68 37.41 -6.45 -17.09
C GLU A 68 38.39 -6.05 -15.97
N ALA A 69 37.93 -5.26 -14.99
CA ALA A 69 38.73 -4.88 -13.82
C ALA A 69 39.05 -6.08 -12.90
N ARG A 70 38.09 -7.00 -12.72
CA ARG A 70 38.30 -8.23 -11.93
C ARG A 70 39.27 -9.21 -12.60
N GLN A 71 39.25 -9.32 -13.92
CA GLN A 71 40.23 -10.13 -14.66
C GLN A 71 41.66 -9.58 -14.54
N ARG A 72 41.83 -8.25 -14.48
CA ARG A 72 43.15 -7.62 -14.27
C ARG A 72 43.70 -7.81 -12.86
N GLN A 73 42.86 -7.91 -11.83
CA GLN A 73 43.29 -8.16 -10.45
C GLN A 73 43.69 -9.62 -10.19
N GLN A 74 43.18 -10.59 -10.95
CA GLN A 74 43.52 -12.01 -10.78
C GLN A 74 44.85 -12.43 -11.41
N GLN A 75 45.50 -11.56 -12.20
CA GLN A 75 46.82 -11.83 -12.81
C GLN A 75 48.01 -11.30 -11.99
N ALA A 76 47.80 -10.66 -10.83
CA ALA A 76 48.88 -10.12 -10.01
C ALA A 76 49.05 -10.82 -8.65
N THR A 77 50.08 -11.67 -8.60
CA THR A 77 50.96 -12.04 -7.45
C THR A 77 50.71 -13.37 -6.69
N PRO A 78 51.77 -14.21 -6.49
CA PRO A 78 51.77 -15.44 -5.68
C PRO A 78 52.48 -15.34 -4.30
N GLN A 79 51.99 -16.20 -3.38
CA GLN A 79 52.59 -16.97 -2.25
C GLN A 79 53.58 -16.44 -1.16
N ALA A 80 53.18 -16.74 0.10
CA ALA A 80 53.86 -17.45 1.21
C ALA A 80 54.67 -16.71 2.32
N GLY A 81 54.41 -17.09 3.59
CA GLY A 81 55.25 -16.85 4.77
C GLY A 81 54.52 -17.04 6.11
N GLN A 82 55.15 -17.70 7.09
CA GLN A 82 54.54 -18.47 8.20
C GLN A 82 54.90 -17.94 9.62
N LEU A 83 54.07 -18.32 10.61
CA LEU A 83 54.35 -18.67 12.03
C LEU A 83 54.59 -17.57 13.11
N GLY A 84 53.87 -17.74 14.25
CA GLY A 84 54.37 -17.45 15.60
C GLY A 84 53.37 -16.83 16.60
N ALA A 85 52.94 -17.59 17.60
CA ALA A 85 52.35 -17.11 18.88
C ALA A 85 53.30 -17.54 20.03
N PRO A 86 53.31 -16.93 21.25
CA PRO A 86 52.22 -17.08 22.23
C PRO A 86 51.98 -15.88 23.21
N ALA A 87 51.05 -16.13 24.14
CA ALA A 87 50.27 -15.29 25.07
C ALA A 87 50.98 -14.42 26.15
N ALA A 88 50.27 -13.39 26.65
CA ALA A 88 50.23 -12.97 28.08
C ALA A 88 49.11 -11.93 28.42
N SER A 89 48.16 -12.37 29.28
CA SER A 89 47.44 -11.74 30.43
C SER A 89 47.09 -10.23 30.62
N MET A 90 45.77 -10.00 30.89
CA MET A 90 45.06 -9.12 31.88
C MET A 90 44.97 -7.57 31.71
N PRO A 91 43.99 -6.83 32.35
CA PRO A 91 42.59 -7.08 32.80
C PRO A 91 41.57 -5.92 32.47
N PRO A 92 40.29 -5.93 32.95
CA PRO A 92 39.21 -4.99 32.52
C PRO A 92 38.80 -3.94 33.60
N PRO A 93 37.91 -2.98 33.28
CA PRO A 93 36.95 -2.42 34.24
C PRO A 93 35.50 -2.53 33.70
N GLN A 94 34.55 -3.22 34.34
CA GLN A 94 33.75 -2.89 35.53
C GLN A 94 32.93 -1.57 35.47
N GLY A 95 31.59 -1.73 35.49
CA GLY A 95 30.58 -0.71 35.82
C GLY A 95 29.15 -1.25 35.63
N PRO A 96 28.19 -1.04 36.57
CA PRO A 96 27.24 -2.08 36.98
C PRO A 96 25.90 -2.13 36.22
N VAL A 97 25.38 -3.35 36.10
CA VAL A 97 24.02 -3.71 35.69
C VAL A 97 23.11 -3.66 36.93
N GLN A 98 21.96 -2.96 36.85
CA GLN A 98 20.89 -3.10 37.83
C GLN A 98 19.78 -4.02 37.31
N VAL A 99 19.37 -4.92 38.20
CA VAL A 99 18.34 -5.94 38.03
C VAL A 99 16.97 -5.36 38.41
N TYR A 100 15.96 -5.52 37.56
CA TYR A 100 14.58 -5.17 37.85
C TYR A 100 13.80 -6.43 38.29
N MET A 101 13.23 -6.40 39.50
CA MET A 101 12.23 -7.35 39.98
C MET A 101 10.82 -6.75 39.84
N PRO A 102 9.79 -7.58 39.59
CA PRO A 102 8.41 -7.12 39.41
C PRO A 102 7.70 -6.87 40.74
N PRO A 103 6.73 -5.93 40.82
CA PRO A 103 5.94 -5.71 42.04
C PRO A 103 4.65 -6.56 42.07
N GLN A 104 4.32 -7.04 43.27
CA GLN A 104 3.04 -7.64 43.64
C GLN A 104 2.22 -6.70 44.58
N PRO A 105 0.92 -6.97 44.80
CA PRO A 105 -0.10 -5.93 44.96
C PRO A 105 -0.51 -5.60 46.41
N GLY A 106 -1.01 -4.37 46.58
CA GLY A 106 -2.09 -4.03 47.53
C GLY A 106 -1.69 -3.34 48.85
N ARG A 107 -2.13 -2.09 49.04
CA ARG A 107 -3.25 -1.71 49.95
C ARG A 107 -3.33 -0.18 50.19
N ALA A 108 -4.57 0.30 50.03
CA ALA A 108 -5.31 1.32 50.80
C ALA A 108 -4.72 2.72 51.08
N GLN A 109 -5.43 3.71 50.53
CA GLN A 109 -5.41 5.15 50.85
C GLN A 109 -5.97 5.46 52.25
N PRO A 110 -5.68 6.68 52.76
CA PRO A 110 -6.67 7.49 53.46
C PRO A 110 -7.02 8.80 52.69
N PRO A 111 -8.24 9.35 52.84
CA PRO A 111 -8.78 10.40 51.97
C PRO A 111 -8.66 11.82 52.58
N GLN A 112 -8.46 12.85 51.75
CA GLN A 112 -8.82 14.24 52.06
C GLN A 112 -8.71 15.17 50.82
N PRO A 113 -9.31 16.39 50.83
CA PRO A 113 -10.62 16.69 50.27
C PRO A 113 -10.61 17.47 48.94
N THR A 114 -11.73 17.38 48.24
CA THR A 114 -12.11 18.06 47.01
C THR A 114 -12.00 19.57 47.08
N THR A 115 -11.14 20.15 46.24
CA THR A 115 -11.28 21.52 45.74
C THR A 115 -11.35 21.45 44.21
N ALA A 116 -12.47 21.91 43.65
CA ALA A 116 -12.69 21.98 42.23
C ALA A 116 -11.83 23.11 41.62
N PRO A 117 -10.99 22.85 40.62
CA PRO A 117 -10.43 23.90 39.79
C PRO A 117 -11.50 24.48 38.86
N PRO A 118 -11.45 25.78 38.54
CA PRO A 118 -12.42 26.43 37.67
C PRO A 118 -12.39 25.81 36.28
N ALA A 119 -13.56 25.75 35.63
CA ALA A 119 -13.70 25.27 34.26
C ALA A 119 -12.67 25.96 33.35
N ALA A 120 -11.70 25.18 32.87
CA ALA A 120 -10.83 25.61 31.80
C ALA A 120 -11.71 25.87 30.56
N PRO A 121 -11.45 26.94 29.78
CA PRO A 121 -12.11 27.11 28.50
C PRO A 121 -11.89 25.83 27.68
N SER A 122 -12.96 25.31 27.09
CA SER A 122 -12.89 24.20 26.14
C SER A 122 -12.11 24.65 24.91
N THR A 123 -10.79 24.60 24.96
CA THR A 123 -9.94 24.50 23.77
C THR A 123 -10.17 23.12 23.20
N ARG A 124 -11.23 23.00 22.40
CA ARG A 124 -11.48 21.86 21.54
C ARG A 124 -10.31 21.80 20.56
N SER A 125 -9.41 20.85 20.75
CA SER A 125 -8.30 20.58 19.82
C SER A 125 -8.91 20.18 18.46
N GLU A 126 -8.95 21.14 17.51
CA GLU A 126 -9.80 21.07 16.30
C GLU A 126 -9.07 20.65 15.02
N ALA A 127 -7.76 20.35 15.03
CA ALA A 127 -7.09 19.80 13.85
C ALA A 127 -6.84 18.29 14.01
N ARG A 128 -7.27 17.49 13.02
CA ARG A 128 -6.83 16.10 12.81
C ARG A 128 -6.62 15.87 11.31
N SER A 129 -5.82 16.71 10.67
CA SER A 129 -5.38 16.37 9.31
C SER A 129 -4.26 15.35 9.39
N MET A 130 -4.25 14.38 8.50
CA MET A 130 -3.27 13.31 8.46
C MET A 130 -2.61 13.22 7.07
N LEU A 131 -1.33 12.88 7.08
CA LEU A 131 -0.55 12.52 5.91
C LEU A 131 0.04 11.12 6.11
N PHE A 132 -0.23 10.20 5.20
CA PHE A 132 0.18 8.81 5.40
C PHE A 132 0.40 8.03 4.11
N PHE A 133 1.08 6.90 4.22
CA PHE A 133 1.29 5.99 3.10
C PHE A 133 0.20 4.93 2.97
N ARG A 134 -0.07 4.48 1.74
CA ARG A 134 -0.81 3.24 1.45
C ARG A 134 -0.09 2.41 0.39
N PRO A 135 0.20 1.12 0.63
CA PRO A 135 0.09 0.45 1.92
C PRO A 135 1.08 1.02 2.95
N TYR A 136 0.79 0.86 4.24
CA TYR A 136 1.70 1.22 5.34
C TYR A 136 2.88 0.26 5.41
N ASP A 137 2.62 -1.04 5.27
CA ASP A 137 3.63 -2.07 5.25
C ASP A 137 3.69 -2.72 3.87
N SER A 138 4.90 -2.88 3.34
CA SER A 138 5.16 -3.54 2.06
C SER A 138 6.16 -4.67 2.24
N ILE A 139 5.88 -5.84 1.64
CA ILE A 139 6.82 -6.96 1.61
C ILE A 139 7.28 -7.19 0.17
N VAL A 140 8.57 -7.03 -0.09
CA VAL A 140 9.15 -7.09 -1.43
C VAL A 140 10.44 -7.91 -1.44
N LYS A 141 10.82 -8.44 -2.60
CA LYS A 141 12.11 -9.11 -2.78
C LYS A 141 13.13 -8.15 -3.39
N VAL A 142 14.41 -8.34 -3.09
CA VAL A 142 15.50 -7.61 -3.76
C VAL A 142 15.36 -7.68 -5.29
N GLY A 143 15.41 -6.52 -5.92
CA GLY A 143 15.24 -6.29 -7.36
C GLY A 143 13.79 -6.16 -7.84
N GLN A 144 12.80 -6.23 -6.94
CA GLN A 144 11.41 -5.94 -7.29
C GLN A 144 11.11 -4.45 -7.19
N THR A 145 10.21 -4.00 -8.06
CA THR A 145 9.59 -2.69 -7.95
C THR A 145 8.24 -2.79 -7.24
N PHE A 146 7.89 -1.74 -6.51
CA PHE A 146 6.62 -1.63 -5.80
C PHE A 146 6.15 -0.18 -5.72
N VAL A 147 4.93 0.02 -5.24
CA VAL A 147 4.27 1.32 -5.23
C VAL A 147 3.72 1.64 -3.85
N THR A 148 3.89 2.88 -3.40
CA THR A 148 3.16 3.44 -2.27
C THR A 148 2.44 4.71 -2.69
N GLU A 149 1.22 4.91 -2.21
CA GLU A 149 0.46 6.15 -2.36
C GLU A 149 0.72 7.03 -1.15
N LEU A 150 0.92 8.31 -1.37
CA LEU A 150 0.89 9.33 -0.33
C LEU A 150 -0.51 9.92 -0.24
N VAL A 151 -1.12 9.87 0.94
CA VAL A 151 -2.54 10.13 1.14
C VAL A 151 -2.74 11.24 2.16
N VAL A 152 -3.66 12.15 1.85
CA VAL A 152 -4.08 13.23 2.75
C VAL A 152 -5.52 13.01 3.19
N ASP A 153 -5.77 13.23 4.47
CA ASP A 153 -7.10 13.36 5.06
C ASP A 153 -7.17 14.63 5.89
N THR A 154 -8.06 15.56 5.56
CA THR A 154 -8.23 16.82 6.32
C THR A 154 -9.40 16.77 7.29
N LYS A 155 -10.03 15.59 7.48
CA LYS A 155 -11.19 15.30 8.35
C LYS A 155 -12.35 16.29 8.21
N ASP A 156 -12.28 17.42 8.91
CA ASP A 156 -13.30 18.47 8.95
C ASP A 156 -12.85 19.78 8.28
N GLY A 157 -11.55 19.96 8.03
CA GLY A 157 -10.95 21.16 7.45
C GLY A 157 -10.68 21.08 5.95
N GLN A 158 -10.14 22.17 5.42
CA GLN A 158 -9.60 22.29 4.06
C GLN A 158 -8.10 22.57 4.14
N ALA A 159 -7.36 22.26 3.08
CA ALA A 159 -5.97 22.65 2.91
C ALA A 159 -5.81 23.45 1.62
N ASP A 160 -4.91 24.41 1.58
CA ASP A 160 -4.50 25.13 0.36
C ASP A 160 -3.02 24.90 0.01
N GLU A 161 -2.22 24.37 0.93
CA GLU A 161 -0.85 23.97 0.71
C GLU A 161 -0.55 22.65 1.41
N ILE A 162 0.16 21.76 0.73
CA ILE A 162 0.67 20.51 1.29
C ILE A 162 2.17 20.46 0.98
N GLN A 163 2.99 20.21 1.99
CA GLN A 163 4.42 19.98 1.81
C GLN A 163 4.85 18.73 2.57
N PHE A 164 5.78 17.98 2.01
CA PHE A 164 6.29 16.78 2.64
C PHE A 164 7.75 16.56 2.29
N THR A 165 8.49 16.04 3.25
CA THR A 165 9.85 15.53 3.05
C THR A 165 9.86 14.06 3.46
N LEU A 166 10.33 13.21 2.55
CA LEU A 166 10.51 11.79 2.76
C LEU A 166 11.99 11.51 3.00
N THR A 167 12.27 10.69 4.01
CA THR A 167 13.58 10.09 4.23
C THR A 167 13.47 8.58 4.14
N TYR A 168 14.39 7.95 3.41
CA TYR A 168 14.42 6.50 3.20
C TYR A 168 15.87 5.98 3.16
N PRO A 169 16.11 4.73 3.56
CA PRO A 169 17.46 4.15 3.50
C PRO A 169 17.88 3.89 2.04
N ALA A 170 18.67 4.80 1.45
CA ALA A 170 19.11 4.74 0.05
C ALA A 170 19.91 3.49 -0.32
N GLN A 171 20.52 2.82 0.65
CA GLN A 171 21.18 1.53 0.46
C GLN A 171 20.20 0.36 0.29
N ASN A 172 18.97 0.51 0.77
CA ASN A 172 17.93 -0.52 0.76
C ASN A 172 16.84 -0.22 -0.27
N LEU A 173 16.52 1.04 -0.49
CA LEU A 173 15.42 1.50 -1.35
C LEU A 173 15.90 2.55 -2.34
N ASN A 174 15.36 2.49 -3.55
CA ASN A 174 15.54 3.49 -4.58
C ASN A 174 14.18 4.06 -4.98
N LEU A 175 13.99 5.37 -4.81
CA LEU A 175 12.81 6.08 -5.29
C LEU A 175 12.98 6.37 -6.79
N LEU A 176 12.25 5.63 -7.63
CA LEU A 176 12.34 5.74 -9.08
C LEU A 176 11.58 6.94 -9.63
N ALA A 177 10.39 7.20 -9.10
CA ALA A 177 9.53 8.28 -9.54
C ALA A 177 8.48 8.63 -8.48
N VAL A 178 7.99 9.87 -8.54
CA VAL A 178 6.83 10.34 -7.79
C VAL A 178 5.84 10.97 -8.77
N ASP A 179 4.63 10.42 -8.85
CA ASP A 179 3.58 10.88 -9.74
C ASP A 179 2.52 11.69 -8.97
N PHE A 180 2.34 12.95 -9.36
CA PHE A 180 1.35 13.87 -8.79
C PHE A 180 0.05 13.95 -9.61
N ALA A 181 -0.16 13.05 -10.58
CA ALA A 181 -1.41 12.96 -11.34
C ALA A 181 -2.69 12.96 -10.48
N PRO A 182 -2.74 12.36 -9.26
CA PRO A 182 -3.94 12.41 -8.42
C PRO A 182 -4.40 13.82 -8.01
N VAL A 183 -3.47 14.79 -7.98
CA VAL A 183 -3.71 16.14 -7.46
C VAL A 183 -3.42 17.25 -8.48
N VAL A 184 -2.80 16.94 -9.63
CA VAL A 184 -2.39 17.94 -10.63
C VAL A 184 -3.50 18.90 -11.08
N GLY A 185 -4.75 18.41 -11.18
CA GLY A 185 -5.91 19.22 -11.57
C GLY A 185 -6.39 20.21 -10.50
N LEU A 186 -5.83 20.14 -9.29
CA LEU A 186 -6.17 21.00 -8.14
C LEU A 186 -5.06 22.02 -7.84
N LEU A 187 -3.92 21.95 -8.53
CA LEU A 187 -2.76 22.80 -8.27
C LEU A 187 -2.91 24.19 -8.87
N HIS A 188 -2.39 25.20 -8.16
CA HIS A 188 -2.26 26.57 -8.66
C HIS A 188 -1.09 26.68 -9.64
N ASP A 189 0.06 26.13 -9.24
CA ASP A 189 1.34 26.17 -9.91
C ASP A 189 1.92 24.75 -10.11
N GLU A 190 3.07 24.65 -10.78
CA GLU A 190 3.84 23.41 -10.83
C GLU A 190 4.29 22.98 -9.41
N VAL A 191 4.48 21.67 -9.24
CA VAL A 191 4.98 21.11 -7.97
C VAL A 191 6.43 21.55 -7.78
N GLU A 192 6.71 22.25 -6.68
CA GLU A 192 8.08 22.52 -6.24
C GLU A 192 8.62 21.24 -5.62
N TYR A 193 9.75 20.70 -6.10
CA TYR A 193 10.35 19.50 -5.52
C TYR A 193 11.88 19.55 -5.47
N ALA A 194 12.45 18.79 -4.55
CA ALA A 194 13.88 18.56 -4.41
C ALA A 194 14.11 17.06 -4.16
N SER A 195 15.19 16.51 -4.71
CA SER A 195 15.52 15.10 -4.51
C SER A 195 17.03 14.92 -4.40
N GLU A 196 17.44 14.19 -3.38
CA GLU A 196 18.81 13.78 -3.12
C GLU A 196 18.82 12.25 -2.97
N PRO A 197 18.77 11.49 -4.08
CA PRO A 197 18.58 10.04 -4.02
C PRO A 197 19.70 9.30 -3.30
N GLY A 198 20.92 9.84 -3.31
CA GLY A 198 22.08 9.26 -2.61
C GLY A 198 21.96 9.32 -1.08
N ASP A 199 21.31 10.37 -0.58
CA ASP A 199 21.06 10.57 0.85
C ASP A 199 19.67 10.05 1.27
N GLY A 200 18.89 9.59 0.29
CA GLY A 200 17.56 9.03 0.51
C GLY A 200 16.52 10.08 0.86
N ILE A 201 16.62 11.27 0.27
CA ILE A 201 15.74 12.41 0.57
C ILE A 201 14.92 12.78 -0.66
N PHE A 202 13.61 12.98 -0.46
CA PHE A 202 12.73 13.56 -1.46
C PHE A 202 11.76 14.54 -0.79
N ALA A 203 11.70 15.77 -1.27
CA ALA A 203 10.82 16.80 -0.74
C ALA A 203 9.94 17.39 -1.85
N ALA A 204 8.69 17.72 -1.52
CA ALA A 204 7.78 18.38 -2.44
C ALA A 204 6.86 19.36 -1.71
N ARG A 205 6.46 20.43 -2.42
CA ARG A 205 5.45 21.38 -2.02
C ARG A 205 4.42 21.54 -3.13
N LEU A 206 3.16 21.43 -2.74
CA LEU A 206 1.98 21.50 -3.58
C LEU A 206 1.13 22.68 -3.12
N LYS A 207 0.98 23.69 -3.98
CA LYS A 207 0.08 24.82 -3.77
C LYS A 207 -1.21 24.58 -4.54
N LEU A 208 -2.34 24.56 -3.86
CA LEU A 208 -3.64 24.34 -4.48
C LEU A 208 -4.22 25.64 -5.02
N ALA A 209 -4.95 25.57 -6.14
CA ALA A 209 -5.59 26.73 -6.74
C ALA A 209 -6.66 27.35 -5.83
N GLN A 210 -7.31 26.52 -5.02
CA GLN A 210 -8.31 26.91 -4.03
C GLN A 210 -8.25 25.91 -2.86
N PRO A 211 -8.61 26.32 -1.63
CA PRO A 211 -8.70 25.41 -0.49
C PRO A 211 -9.56 24.17 -0.80
N GLN A 212 -9.03 22.97 -0.57
CA GLN A 212 -9.69 21.70 -0.84
C GLN A 212 -9.86 20.89 0.44
N LYS A 213 -10.99 20.18 0.55
CA LYS A 213 -11.16 19.13 1.55
C LYS A 213 -10.66 17.80 0.97
N PHE A 214 -9.83 17.09 1.72
CA PHE A 214 -9.34 15.77 1.36
C PHE A 214 -9.96 14.73 2.30
N THR A 215 -10.58 13.70 1.73
CA THR A 215 -11.11 12.56 2.48
C THR A 215 -10.33 11.32 2.04
N SER A 216 -9.23 11.02 2.74
CA SER A 216 -8.32 9.90 2.45
C SER A 216 -7.93 9.77 0.97
N ARG A 217 -7.58 10.91 0.34
CA ARG A 217 -7.31 11.02 -1.10
C ARG A 217 -5.80 10.96 -1.37
N PRO A 218 -5.34 10.15 -2.35
CA PRO A 218 -3.96 10.19 -2.82
C PRO A 218 -3.59 11.56 -3.39
N ILE A 219 -2.43 12.07 -2.99
CA ILE A 219 -1.82 13.28 -3.54
C ILE A 219 -0.58 12.96 -4.38
N ALA A 220 0.07 11.83 -4.13
CA ALA A 220 1.19 11.36 -4.92
C ALA A 220 1.25 9.83 -4.95
N VAL A 221 1.89 9.28 -5.98
CA VAL A 221 2.19 7.85 -6.10
C VAL A 221 3.70 7.68 -6.25
N CYS A 222 4.33 7.03 -5.29
CA CYS A 222 5.76 6.78 -5.23
C CYS A 222 6.09 5.39 -5.78
N TYR A 223 7.00 5.33 -6.74
CA TYR A 223 7.49 4.11 -7.36
C TYR A 223 8.87 3.78 -6.81
N TRP A 224 9.02 2.59 -6.29
CA TRP A 224 10.22 2.17 -5.58
C TRP A 224 10.86 0.95 -6.22
N GLU A 225 12.15 0.77 -5.98
CA GLU A 225 12.90 -0.46 -6.23
C GLU A 225 13.60 -0.90 -4.94
N ALA A 226 13.53 -2.19 -4.64
CA ALA A 226 14.19 -2.78 -3.48
C ALA A 226 15.63 -3.21 -3.84
N LEU A 227 16.64 -2.63 -3.18
CA LEU A 227 18.05 -2.82 -3.52
C LEU A 227 18.74 -3.89 -2.66
N GLN A 228 18.54 -3.84 -1.35
CA GLN A 228 19.20 -4.74 -0.40
C GLN A 228 18.23 -5.23 0.68
N PRO A 229 18.42 -6.46 1.21
CA PRO A 229 17.57 -6.98 2.26
C PRO A 229 17.56 -6.06 3.49
N ALA A 230 16.39 -5.89 4.10
CA ALA A 230 16.15 -5.03 5.25
C ALA A 230 14.92 -5.51 6.02
N ASP A 231 14.96 -5.44 7.35
CA ASP A 231 13.88 -5.86 8.24
C ASP A 231 13.71 -4.85 9.40
N PRO A 232 12.83 -3.83 9.27
CA PRO A 232 12.30 -3.22 8.05
C PRO A 232 13.15 -2.03 7.56
N ALA A 233 13.02 -1.67 6.27
CA ALA A 233 13.44 -0.37 5.74
C ALA A 233 12.31 0.64 5.89
N GLU A 234 12.49 1.64 6.75
CA GLU A 234 11.46 2.65 7.05
C GLU A 234 11.54 3.84 6.07
N VAL A 235 10.39 4.21 5.49
CA VAL A 235 10.22 5.47 4.75
C VAL A 235 9.46 6.44 5.64
N ARG A 236 10.15 7.50 6.07
CA ARG A 236 9.68 8.42 7.11
C ARG A 236 9.31 9.77 6.53
N PHE A 237 8.42 10.46 7.24
CA PHE A 237 8.20 11.88 7.06
C PHE A 237 9.16 12.65 7.93
N ASP A 238 9.89 13.57 7.32
CA ASP A 238 10.80 14.47 8.00
C ASP A 238 10.16 15.85 8.14
N PHE A 239 10.34 16.47 9.30
CA PHE A 239 9.82 17.78 9.66
C PHE A 239 10.90 18.88 9.66
N SER A 240 12.15 18.51 9.40
CA SER A 240 13.29 19.41 9.36
C SER A 240 13.46 20.06 7.99
N GLY A 241 14.15 21.22 7.97
CA GLY A 241 14.41 21.97 6.74
C GLY A 241 13.25 22.87 6.27
N GLU A 242 13.47 23.57 5.15
CA GLU A 242 12.48 24.52 4.59
C GLU A 242 11.23 23.84 3.99
N LEU A 243 11.34 22.56 3.63
CA LEU A 243 10.26 21.73 3.08
C LEU A 243 9.78 20.65 4.06
N GLY A 244 9.97 20.87 5.38
CA GLY A 244 9.50 19.95 6.41
C GLY A 244 8.00 19.62 6.27
N THR A 245 7.63 18.40 6.63
CA THR A 245 6.27 17.88 6.40
C THR A 245 5.20 18.71 7.11
N ASP A 246 4.19 19.17 6.36
CA ASP A 246 3.13 20.05 6.83
C ASP A 246 1.90 20.03 5.89
N ILE A 247 0.73 20.31 6.45
CA ILE A 247 -0.51 20.59 5.71
C ILE A 247 -1.01 21.92 6.23
N ARG A 248 -1.32 22.86 5.33
CA ARG A 248 -1.66 24.24 5.70
C ARG A 248 -2.98 24.71 5.12
N LEU A 249 -3.57 25.66 5.84
CA LEU A 249 -4.68 26.48 5.40
C LEU A 249 -4.37 27.95 5.73
N GLY A 250 -4.33 28.82 4.73
CA GLY A 250 -4.07 30.26 4.92
C GLY A 250 -2.73 30.53 5.61
N GLY A 251 -1.72 29.69 5.37
CA GLY A 251 -0.40 29.76 6.01
C GLY A 251 -0.33 29.22 7.44
N THR A 252 -1.44 28.70 8.00
CA THR A 252 -1.46 28.05 9.31
C THR A 252 -1.38 26.54 9.15
N SER A 253 -0.49 25.88 9.91
CA SER A 253 -0.40 24.42 9.94
C SER A 253 -1.66 23.81 10.56
N ILE A 254 -2.22 22.82 9.88
CA ILE A 254 -3.39 22.03 10.28
C ILE A 254 -3.08 20.53 10.33
N LEU A 255 -1.81 20.15 10.15
CA LEU A 255 -1.34 18.79 10.25
C LEU A 255 -1.33 18.33 11.71
N GLY A 256 -1.87 17.14 11.95
CA GLY A 256 -1.90 16.52 13.27
C GLY A 256 -2.68 17.31 14.29
N THR A 257 -2.32 17.13 15.55
CA THR A 257 -2.93 17.81 16.69
C THR A 257 -2.35 19.21 16.86
N GLU A 258 -3.22 20.20 17.05
CA GLU A 258 -2.82 21.59 17.28
C GLU A 258 -1.80 21.69 18.44
N GLY A 259 -0.65 22.33 18.18
CA GLY A 259 0.43 22.51 19.17
C GLY A 259 1.49 21.40 19.18
N LEU A 260 1.28 20.27 18.51
CA LEU A 260 2.29 19.22 18.33
C LEU A 260 2.92 19.32 16.94
N LYS A 261 4.20 19.72 16.89
CA LYS A 261 4.91 20.03 15.63
C LYS A 261 5.29 18.83 14.75
N THR A 262 5.11 17.60 15.24
CA THR A 262 5.60 16.37 14.58
C THR A 262 4.58 15.24 14.60
N ASP A 263 3.30 15.57 14.74
CA ASP A 263 2.18 14.61 14.79
C ASP A 263 1.37 14.68 13.47
N GLY A 264 0.46 13.74 13.23
CA GLY A 264 -0.40 13.71 12.04
C GLY A 264 0.21 12.99 10.85
N VAL A 265 1.31 12.26 11.03
CA VAL A 265 1.94 11.48 9.96
C VAL A 265 2.00 10.00 10.30
N ILE A 266 1.86 9.14 9.28
CA ILE A 266 2.07 7.69 9.44
C ILE A 266 3.08 7.22 8.40
N HIS A 267 4.27 6.83 8.88
CA HIS A 267 5.38 6.33 8.08
C HIS A 267 5.06 4.99 7.40
N ALA A 268 5.88 4.60 6.42
CA ALA A 268 5.78 3.29 5.79
C ALA A 268 6.96 2.39 6.19
N ASN A 269 6.71 1.09 6.33
CA ASN A 269 7.74 0.08 6.51
C ASN A 269 7.82 -0.82 5.27
N VAL A 270 9.04 -1.12 4.84
CA VAL A 270 9.28 -2.01 3.72
C VAL A 270 10.17 -3.16 4.17
N LEU A 271 9.61 -4.35 4.25
CA LEU A 271 10.36 -5.58 4.46
C LEU A 271 10.96 -6.05 3.13
N ILE A 272 12.29 -6.06 3.04
CA ILE A 272 13.00 -6.46 1.83
C ILE A 272 13.64 -7.83 2.04
N LYS A 273 13.12 -8.84 1.36
CA LYS A 273 13.61 -10.22 1.44
C LYS A 273 14.73 -10.46 0.43
N SER A 274 15.73 -11.26 0.82
CA SER A 274 16.77 -11.71 -0.08
C SER A 274 16.18 -12.52 -1.24
N ARG A 275 16.83 -12.43 -2.41
CA ARG A 275 16.49 -13.27 -3.56
C ARG A 275 17.09 -14.65 -3.32
N GLU A 276 16.35 -15.57 -2.69
CA GLU A 276 16.86 -16.92 -2.42
C GLU A 276 17.39 -17.59 -3.70
N LYS A 277 18.69 -17.92 -3.71
CA LYS A 277 19.17 -19.13 -4.38
C LYS A 277 18.90 -20.27 -3.41
N ARG A 278 18.00 -21.19 -3.78
CA ARG A 278 17.76 -22.43 -3.01
C ARG A 278 19.10 -23.13 -2.75
N ASN A 279 19.44 -23.29 -1.48
CA ASN A 279 20.37 -24.33 -1.03
C ASN A 279 19.63 -25.17 0.01
N TYR A 280 19.52 -26.46 -0.30
CA TYR A 280 18.92 -27.51 0.50
C TYR A 280 19.96 -28.03 1.50
N VAL A 281 19.69 -28.09 2.81
CA VAL A 281 20.26 -29.11 3.73
C VAL A 281 19.36 -29.34 4.96
N GLN A 282 18.82 -30.56 5.02
CA GLN A 282 18.73 -31.53 6.12
C GLN A 282 18.70 -31.11 7.60
N GLN A 283 17.75 -31.72 8.32
CA GLN A 283 17.62 -31.77 9.79
C GLN A 283 18.94 -32.15 10.51
N THR A 284 19.19 -31.51 11.65
CA THR A 284 19.80 -32.19 12.81
C THR A 284 19.22 -31.61 14.10
N ALA A 285 19.06 -32.50 15.07
CA ALA A 285 18.25 -32.37 16.26
C ALA A 285 18.87 -31.53 17.40
N ASP A 286 17.95 -31.14 18.29
CA ASP A 286 18.07 -30.98 19.73
C ASP A 286 18.82 -29.78 20.37
N LYS A 287 18.00 -29.09 21.20
CA LYS A 287 18.30 -28.32 22.41
C LYS A 287 19.00 -26.97 22.25
N GLY A 288 18.16 -25.93 22.32
CA GLY A 288 18.53 -24.61 22.77
C GLY A 288 17.40 -23.63 22.48
N LEU A 289 16.66 -23.24 23.52
CA LEU A 289 15.68 -22.14 23.43
C LEU A 289 16.45 -20.86 23.11
N LEU A 290 16.56 -20.54 21.82
CA LEU A 290 16.82 -19.19 21.34
C LEU A 290 15.45 -18.56 21.10
N VAL A 291 15.08 -17.61 21.96
CA VAL A 291 14.08 -16.60 21.60
C VAL A 291 14.76 -15.66 20.60
N GLY A 292 14.89 -16.14 19.36
CA GLY A 292 15.27 -15.36 18.19
C GLY A 292 14.00 -14.77 17.58
N GLY A 293 14.08 -13.51 17.14
CA GLY A 293 12.99 -12.76 16.53
C GLY A 293 12.17 -13.63 15.59
N SER A 294 10.84 -13.61 15.80
CA SER A 294 9.90 -14.39 15.03
C SER A 294 10.15 -14.18 13.54
N SER A 295 10.73 -15.18 12.90
CA SER A 295 10.73 -15.28 11.45
C SER A 295 9.29 -15.14 11.00
N PHE A 296 8.94 -14.01 10.39
CA PHE A 296 7.65 -13.86 9.72
C PHE A 296 7.67 -14.79 8.52
N SER A 297 7.25 -16.03 8.75
CA SER A 297 6.80 -16.90 7.69
C SER A 297 5.43 -16.37 7.29
N PRO A 298 5.24 -15.86 6.07
CA PRO A 298 3.89 -15.62 5.60
C PRO A 298 3.12 -16.95 5.74
N PRO A 299 1.85 -16.91 6.16
CA PRO A 299 1.05 -18.11 6.18
C PRO A 299 1.04 -18.73 4.78
N SER A 300 0.93 -20.06 4.74
CA SER A 300 0.68 -20.74 3.49
C SER A 300 -0.56 -20.14 2.83
N ALA A 301 -0.50 -19.93 1.52
CA ALA A 301 -1.67 -19.57 0.74
C ALA A 301 -2.65 -20.76 0.76
N SER A 302 -3.58 -20.75 1.72
CA SER A 302 -4.47 -21.85 2.08
C SER A 302 -5.93 -21.44 2.15
N LEU A 303 -6.21 -20.13 2.12
CA LEU A 303 -7.57 -19.60 2.19
C LEU A 303 -8.24 -19.70 0.82
N THR A 304 -9.55 -19.91 0.81
CA THR A 304 -10.34 -19.88 -0.43
C THR A 304 -11.57 -18.98 -0.27
N LEU A 305 -11.98 -18.36 -1.36
CA LEU A 305 -13.22 -17.58 -1.45
C LEU A 305 -14.23 -18.36 -2.28
N ASN A 306 -15.43 -18.52 -1.74
CA ASN A 306 -16.51 -19.25 -2.37
C ASN A 306 -17.79 -18.42 -2.46
N LEU A 307 -18.58 -18.72 -3.49
CA LEU A 307 -19.91 -18.17 -3.71
C LEU A 307 -20.94 -19.28 -3.50
N GLU A 308 -21.79 -19.14 -2.49
CA GLU A 308 -22.92 -20.03 -2.30
C GLU A 308 -24.22 -19.32 -2.68
N ALA A 309 -25.05 -19.99 -3.47
CA ALA A 309 -26.33 -19.45 -3.92
C ALA A 309 -27.30 -20.60 -4.17
N PRO A 310 -28.63 -20.35 -4.08
CA PRO A 310 -29.63 -21.33 -4.49
C PRO A 310 -29.45 -21.69 -5.97
N PRO A 311 -29.66 -22.97 -6.34
CA PRO A 311 -29.45 -23.43 -7.72
C PRO A 311 -30.50 -22.89 -8.69
N THR A 312 -31.67 -22.49 -8.18
CA THR A 312 -32.82 -22.04 -8.97
C THR A 312 -33.50 -20.86 -8.31
N ALA A 313 -34.06 -19.95 -9.12
CA ALA A 313 -34.83 -18.80 -8.66
C ALA A 313 -36.00 -18.51 -9.63
N LYS A 314 -37.00 -17.76 -9.18
CA LYS A 314 -38.11 -17.27 -10.01
C LYS A 314 -37.98 -15.77 -10.25
N ILE A 315 -38.64 -15.29 -11.30
CA ILE A 315 -38.74 -13.85 -11.57
C ILE A 315 -39.43 -13.16 -10.40
N GLY A 316 -38.89 -12.03 -9.95
CA GLY A 316 -39.37 -11.25 -8.81
C GLY A 316 -38.97 -11.80 -7.45
N GLU A 317 -38.39 -13.00 -7.39
CA GLU A 317 -37.83 -13.57 -6.16
C GLU A 317 -36.57 -12.83 -5.73
N GLU A 318 -36.34 -12.77 -4.43
CA GLU A 318 -35.09 -12.32 -3.83
C GLU A 318 -34.26 -13.55 -3.46
N VAL A 319 -33.03 -13.60 -3.95
CA VAL A 319 -32.07 -14.67 -3.67
C VAL A 319 -30.88 -14.11 -2.91
N VAL A 320 -30.45 -14.86 -1.90
CA VAL A 320 -29.26 -14.52 -1.11
C VAL A 320 -28.09 -15.30 -1.65
N VAL A 321 -26.98 -14.60 -1.86
CA VAL A 321 -25.69 -15.18 -2.26
C VAL A 321 -24.71 -14.93 -1.14
N ASP A 322 -24.26 -16.01 -0.52
CA ASP A 322 -23.33 -15.99 0.59
C ASP A 322 -21.89 -15.92 0.05
N LEU A 323 -21.12 -14.99 0.61
CA LEU A 323 -19.68 -14.83 0.37
C LEU A 323 -18.94 -15.51 1.52
N GLU A 324 -18.33 -16.65 1.23
CA GLU A 324 -17.68 -17.48 2.24
C GLU A 324 -16.15 -17.42 2.10
N LEU A 325 -15.48 -17.23 3.23
CA LEU A 325 -14.04 -17.40 3.37
C LEU A 325 -13.75 -18.70 4.10
N THR A 326 -13.13 -19.67 3.43
CA THR A 326 -12.65 -20.89 4.09
C THR A 326 -11.21 -20.70 4.53
N ASN A 327 -10.95 -20.84 5.83
CA ASN A 327 -9.63 -20.73 6.43
C ASN A 327 -9.31 -22.00 7.25
N PRO A 328 -8.87 -23.09 6.61
CA PRO A 328 -8.79 -24.42 7.22
C PRO A 328 -7.74 -24.52 8.33
N HIS A 329 -6.78 -23.59 8.37
CA HIS A 329 -5.67 -23.60 9.32
C HIS A 329 -5.72 -22.45 10.33
N GLY A 330 -6.73 -21.57 10.23
CA GLY A 330 -6.78 -20.35 11.05
C GLY A 330 -5.59 -19.43 10.79
N ASP A 331 -5.11 -19.41 9.53
CA ASP A 331 -4.02 -18.57 9.07
C ASP A 331 -4.44 -17.08 9.18
N PRO A 332 -3.54 -16.17 9.56
CA PRO A 332 -3.88 -14.77 9.72
C PRO A 332 -4.14 -14.08 8.36
N PHE A 333 -5.11 -13.18 8.33
CA PHE A 333 -5.37 -12.24 7.22
C PHE A 333 -5.79 -10.88 7.79
N ASP A 334 -5.51 -9.80 7.07
CA ASP A 334 -5.82 -8.44 7.50
C ASP A 334 -6.63 -7.64 6.47
N ARG A 335 -6.93 -8.23 5.31
CA ARG A 335 -7.73 -7.55 4.29
C ARG A 335 -8.48 -8.52 3.41
N VAL A 336 -9.72 -8.16 3.10
CA VAL A 336 -10.57 -8.83 2.12
C VAL A 336 -10.99 -7.82 1.07
N GLN A 337 -10.63 -8.10 -0.18
CA GLN A 337 -11.05 -7.33 -1.35
C GLN A 337 -11.87 -8.24 -2.25
N LEU A 338 -13.03 -7.78 -2.70
CA LEU A 338 -13.87 -8.48 -3.66
C LEU A 338 -14.20 -7.57 -4.82
N TYR A 339 -14.14 -8.14 -6.01
CA TYR A 339 -14.69 -7.56 -7.23
C TYR A 339 -15.65 -8.56 -7.87
N LEU A 340 -16.95 -8.34 -7.65
CA LEU A 340 -17.99 -9.17 -8.24
C LEU A 340 -18.58 -8.53 -9.47
N GLN A 341 -18.98 -9.37 -10.42
CA GLN A 341 -19.73 -8.99 -11.60
C GLN A 341 -20.98 -9.84 -11.73
N PHE A 342 -22.06 -9.23 -12.19
CA PHE A 342 -23.35 -9.86 -12.45
C PHE A 342 -24.03 -9.20 -13.65
N ASP A 343 -25.01 -9.87 -14.25
CA ASP A 343 -25.79 -9.28 -15.35
C ASP A 343 -26.83 -8.28 -14.79
N PRO A 344 -26.66 -6.96 -15.02
CA PRO A 344 -27.57 -5.94 -14.50
C PRO A 344 -28.91 -5.90 -15.23
N GLU A 345 -29.11 -6.61 -16.34
CA GLU A 345 -30.44 -6.77 -16.94
C GLU A 345 -31.27 -7.83 -16.20
N VAL A 346 -30.60 -8.82 -15.61
CA VAL A 346 -31.24 -9.98 -14.97
C VAL A 346 -31.33 -9.82 -13.46
N LEU A 347 -30.29 -9.29 -12.83
CA LEU A 347 -30.14 -9.20 -11.39
C LEU A 347 -30.09 -7.75 -10.92
N GLU A 348 -30.59 -7.50 -9.71
CA GLU A 348 -30.49 -6.21 -9.03
C GLU A 348 -30.11 -6.45 -7.58
N VAL A 349 -29.01 -5.86 -7.12
CA VAL A 349 -28.64 -5.87 -5.71
C VAL A 349 -29.60 -4.98 -4.93
N ILE A 350 -30.16 -5.53 -3.85
CA ILE A 350 -30.97 -4.81 -2.88
C ILE A 350 -30.13 -4.60 -1.63
N ASP A 351 -30.12 -3.38 -1.11
CA ASP A 351 -29.59 -3.10 0.21
C ASP A 351 -30.63 -3.49 1.27
N SER A 352 -30.40 -4.60 1.95
CA SER A 352 -31.28 -5.15 2.98
C SER A 352 -30.72 -4.96 4.39
N ASP A 353 -29.49 -4.47 4.53
CA ASP A 353 -28.79 -4.43 5.81
C ASP A 353 -28.95 -3.09 6.53
N LYS A 354 -29.41 -3.16 7.78
CA LYS A 354 -29.53 -1.99 8.67
C LYS A 354 -28.30 -1.79 9.56
N GLY A 355 -27.40 -2.76 9.58
CA GLY A 355 -26.21 -2.86 10.42
C GLY A 355 -24.89 -2.53 9.73
N ASN A 356 -24.86 -2.32 8.41
CA ASN A 356 -23.65 -1.99 7.66
C ASN A 356 -22.88 -0.81 8.28
N TRP A 357 -21.54 -0.92 8.28
CA TRP A 357 -20.65 0.19 8.65
C TRP A 357 -20.72 1.35 7.66
N ILE A 358 -20.82 1.04 6.36
CA ILE A 358 -21.06 2.00 5.29
C ILE A 358 -22.56 2.09 5.04
N LYS A 359 -23.12 3.32 5.06
CA LYS A 359 -24.57 3.56 4.95
C LYS A 359 -24.97 4.36 3.70
N GLN A 360 -24.03 4.54 2.78
CA GLN A 360 -24.22 5.34 1.58
C GLN A 360 -24.23 4.42 0.36
N GLY A 361 -25.19 4.65 -0.54
CA GLY A 361 -25.35 3.87 -1.76
C GLY A 361 -26.16 2.60 -1.53
N ILE A 362 -25.93 1.60 -2.38
CA ILE A 362 -26.49 0.26 -2.24
C ILE A 362 -25.34 -0.61 -1.74
N ASN A 363 -25.50 -1.19 -0.55
CA ASN A 363 -24.45 -1.98 0.09
C ASN A 363 -24.84 -3.47 0.11
N ILE A 364 -23.83 -4.34 0.25
CA ILE A 364 -24.06 -5.76 0.57
C ILE A 364 -24.12 -5.92 2.08
N GLU A 365 -24.81 -6.95 2.57
CA GLU A 365 -25.03 -7.18 4.01
C GLU A 365 -23.77 -7.78 4.65
N ASP A 366 -23.10 -7.05 5.53
CA ASP A 366 -21.98 -7.53 6.35
C ASP A 366 -22.21 -7.38 7.86
N GLY A 367 -23.29 -6.67 8.26
CA GLY A 367 -23.64 -6.36 9.64
C GLY A 367 -23.81 -7.59 10.53
N PHE A 368 -24.33 -8.69 9.99
CA PHE A 368 -24.48 -9.94 10.73
C PHE A 368 -23.12 -10.57 11.10
N ALA A 369 -22.07 -10.31 10.31
CA ALA A 369 -20.77 -10.94 10.43
C ALA A 369 -19.80 -10.16 11.33
N HIS A 370 -20.11 -8.92 11.73
CA HIS A 370 -19.19 -8.04 12.48
C HIS A 370 -18.59 -8.64 13.75
N LYS A 371 -19.26 -9.60 14.38
CA LYS A 371 -18.74 -10.29 15.58
C LYS A 371 -17.62 -11.26 15.22
N ASP A 372 -17.79 -12.00 14.13
CA ASP A 372 -16.86 -13.05 13.70
C ASP A 372 -15.79 -12.47 12.74
N PHE A 373 -16.13 -11.42 12.00
CA PHE A 373 -15.24 -10.65 11.13
C PHE A 373 -15.22 -9.16 11.58
N PRO A 374 -14.56 -8.85 12.70
CA PRO A 374 -14.51 -7.49 13.25
C PRO A 374 -13.46 -6.64 12.51
N PHE A 375 -13.71 -6.35 11.24
CA PHE A 375 -12.92 -5.36 10.51
C PHE A 375 -12.96 -4.01 11.24
N ASP A 376 -11.85 -3.27 11.21
CA ASP A 376 -11.71 -1.95 11.85
C ASP A 376 -11.34 -0.86 10.83
N PHE A 377 -11.24 -1.26 9.55
CA PHE A 377 -10.95 -0.39 8.43
C PHE A 377 -11.92 -0.67 7.26
N HIS A 378 -12.86 0.26 7.04
CA HIS A 378 -13.95 0.12 6.09
C HIS A 378 -13.75 1.05 4.90
N LYS A 379 -13.32 0.51 3.74
CA LYS A 379 -12.95 1.33 2.59
C LYS A 379 -14.03 1.36 1.54
N PHE A 380 -14.56 0.21 1.16
CA PHE A 380 -15.65 0.11 0.20
C PHE A 380 -16.56 -1.06 0.53
N ASN A 381 -17.86 -0.81 0.50
CA ASN A 381 -18.92 -1.79 0.39
C ASN A 381 -19.95 -1.11 -0.51
N ALA A 382 -19.99 -1.43 -1.79
CA ALA A 382 -20.90 -0.75 -2.72
C ALA A 382 -21.23 -1.62 -3.94
N ALA A 383 -22.50 -1.63 -4.32
CA ALA A 383 -23.02 -2.20 -5.55
C ALA A 383 -23.43 -1.09 -6.54
N ASP A 384 -23.06 -1.27 -7.80
CA ASP A 384 -23.52 -0.45 -8.93
C ASP A 384 -24.39 -1.31 -9.84
N ASN A 385 -25.70 -1.23 -9.62
CA ASN A 385 -26.72 -1.96 -10.39
C ASN A 385 -26.79 -1.55 -11.87
N ALA A 386 -26.26 -0.38 -12.26
CA ALA A 386 -26.23 0.01 -13.66
C ALA A 386 -25.07 -0.66 -14.40
N LYS A 387 -23.94 -0.86 -13.72
CA LYS A 387 -22.75 -1.51 -14.29
C LYS A 387 -22.69 -3.02 -14.03
N GLY A 388 -23.51 -3.55 -13.12
CA GLY A 388 -23.47 -4.96 -12.76
C GLY A 388 -22.24 -5.33 -11.94
N ILE A 389 -21.78 -4.44 -11.05
CA ILE A 389 -20.56 -4.66 -10.26
C ILE A 389 -20.79 -4.47 -8.77
N ILE A 390 -20.02 -5.18 -7.96
CA ILE A 390 -19.92 -4.99 -6.50
C ILE A 390 -18.45 -4.88 -6.12
N ILE A 391 -18.12 -3.89 -5.31
CA ILE A 391 -16.79 -3.67 -4.77
C ILE A 391 -16.88 -3.72 -3.25
N TYR A 392 -16.09 -4.63 -2.67
CA TYR A 392 -15.93 -4.79 -1.23
C TYR A 392 -14.43 -4.70 -0.89
N ASP A 393 -14.05 -3.90 0.10
CA ASP A 393 -12.66 -3.67 0.51
C ASP A 393 -12.66 -3.31 2.00
N GLU A 394 -12.45 -4.34 2.82
CA GLU A 394 -12.48 -4.26 4.28
C GLU A 394 -11.17 -4.78 4.85
N GLY A 395 -10.74 -4.20 5.97
CA GLY A 395 -9.46 -4.50 6.60
C GLY A 395 -9.50 -4.53 8.11
N ALA A 396 -8.50 -5.20 8.69
CA ALA A 396 -8.25 -5.30 10.12
C ALA A 396 -6.82 -4.82 10.41
N ALA A 397 -6.71 -3.50 10.61
CA ALA A 397 -5.46 -2.78 10.80
C ALA A 397 -4.85 -2.97 12.20
N LEU A 398 -5.66 -3.21 13.23
CA LEU A 398 -5.16 -3.39 14.60
C LEU A 398 -4.77 -4.83 14.91
N ASN A 399 -5.64 -5.78 14.53
CA ASN A 399 -5.45 -7.20 14.82
C ASN A 399 -5.81 -8.05 13.60
N PRO A 400 -4.88 -8.87 13.08
CA PRO A 400 -5.18 -9.79 11.99
C PRO A 400 -6.27 -10.79 12.40
N LEU A 401 -7.20 -11.03 11.48
CA LEU A 401 -8.28 -11.98 11.64
C LEU A 401 -7.81 -13.40 11.32
N ARG A 402 -8.49 -14.38 11.90
CA ARG A 402 -8.28 -15.82 11.65
C ARG A 402 -9.58 -16.55 11.35
N SER A 403 -10.63 -15.77 11.13
CA SER A 403 -12.01 -16.22 11.01
C SER A 403 -12.22 -17.01 9.72
N SER A 404 -13.27 -17.83 9.72
CA SER A 404 -13.72 -18.63 8.59
C SER A 404 -15.25 -18.64 8.60
N GLY A 405 -15.86 -18.68 7.41
CA GLY A 405 -17.31 -18.72 7.23
C GLY A 405 -17.81 -17.55 6.37
N VAL A 406 -19.12 -17.34 6.41
CA VAL A 406 -19.79 -16.29 5.62
C VAL A 406 -19.52 -14.93 6.27
N PHE A 407 -18.92 -14.02 5.51
CA PHE A 407 -18.56 -12.68 5.98
C PHE A 407 -19.38 -11.57 5.33
N ALA A 408 -20.04 -11.86 4.21
CA ALA A 408 -20.95 -10.93 3.56
C ALA A 408 -22.03 -11.69 2.78
N LYS A 409 -23.17 -11.04 2.55
CA LYS A 409 -24.31 -11.57 1.81
C LYS A 409 -24.80 -10.57 0.79
N VAL A 410 -25.05 -11.05 -0.42
CA VAL A 410 -25.61 -10.24 -1.50
C VAL A 410 -27.05 -10.64 -1.74
N HIS A 411 -27.97 -9.70 -1.59
CA HIS A 411 -29.39 -9.90 -1.85
C HIS A 411 -29.70 -9.46 -3.27
N PHE A 412 -30.04 -10.40 -4.14
CA PHE A 412 -30.39 -10.13 -5.53
C PHE A 412 -31.88 -10.29 -5.78
N ARG A 413 -32.51 -9.29 -6.40
CA ARG A 413 -33.82 -9.44 -7.03
C ARG A 413 -33.67 -9.94 -8.47
N ILE A 414 -34.43 -10.96 -8.84
CA ILE A 414 -34.50 -11.44 -10.22
C ILE A 414 -35.46 -10.55 -11.03
N LYS A 415 -34.94 -9.80 -12.01
CA LYS A 415 -35.71 -8.88 -12.85
C LYS A 415 -36.23 -9.50 -14.15
N LYS A 416 -35.49 -10.46 -14.71
CA LYS A 416 -35.73 -10.96 -16.08
C LYS A 416 -35.66 -12.48 -16.13
N SER A 417 -36.52 -13.08 -16.96
CA SER A 417 -36.47 -14.52 -17.25
C SER A 417 -35.37 -14.80 -18.25
N VAL A 418 -34.36 -15.56 -17.84
CA VAL A 418 -33.32 -16.12 -18.69
C VAL A 418 -33.07 -17.57 -18.26
N PRO A 419 -32.67 -18.49 -19.15
CA PRO A 419 -32.43 -19.88 -18.75
C PRO A 419 -31.43 -19.99 -17.58
N GLN A 420 -30.42 -19.14 -17.57
CA GLN A 420 -29.37 -19.10 -16.56
C GLN A 420 -28.75 -17.70 -16.49
N THR A 421 -28.32 -17.30 -15.30
CA THR A 421 -27.47 -16.13 -15.07
C THR A 421 -26.27 -16.53 -14.21
N GLU A 422 -25.20 -15.75 -14.30
CA GLU A 422 -23.97 -16.00 -13.54
C GLU A 422 -23.60 -14.82 -12.64
N ILE A 423 -22.89 -15.15 -11.57
CA ILE A 423 -22.24 -14.22 -10.65
C ILE A 423 -20.78 -14.63 -10.61
N LEU A 424 -19.91 -13.67 -10.91
CA LEU A 424 -18.49 -13.90 -11.08
C LEU A 424 -17.72 -13.17 -10.00
N LEU A 425 -16.83 -13.88 -9.33
CA LEU A 425 -15.79 -13.29 -8.49
C LEU A 425 -14.52 -13.16 -9.33
N VAL A 426 -14.10 -11.93 -9.60
CA VAL A 426 -13.09 -11.63 -10.62
C VAL A 426 -11.81 -11.11 -9.99
N ARG A 427 -10.69 -11.71 -10.38
CA ARG A 427 -9.36 -11.13 -10.22
C ARG A 427 -9.04 -10.29 -11.45
N ASN A 428 -8.64 -9.04 -11.23
CA ASN A 428 -8.12 -8.16 -12.28
C ASN A 428 -6.60 -8.32 -12.46
N GLU A 429 -6.07 -7.68 -13.50
CA GLU A 429 -4.62 -7.65 -13.70
C GLU A 429 -3.89 -7.11 -12.46
N PRO A 430 -2.70 -7.64 -12.12
CA PRO A 430 -1.92 -7.17 -10.99
C PRO A 430 -1.77 -5.63 -10.99
N GLY A 431 -2.04 -5.01 -9.84
CA GLY A 431 -1.96 -3.55 -9.68
C GLY A 431 -3.18 -2.77 -10.22
N ARG A 432 -4.21 -3.45 -10.72
CA ARG A 432 -5.50 -2.81 -11.07
C ARG A 432 -6.49 -2.92 -9.93
N TYR A 433 -7.24 -1.83 -9.73
CA TYR A 433 -8.36 -1.76 -8.80
C TYR A 433 -9.66 -1.47 -9.58
N PRO A 434 -10.81 -2.06 -9.21
CA PRO A 434 -11.04 -3.04 -8.12
C PRO A 434 -10.37 -4.39 -8.39
N ASN A 435 -10.20 -5.23 -7.36
CA ASN A 435 -9.64 -6.58 -7.48
C ASN A 435 -10.22 -7.50 -6.40
N THR A 436 -10.13 -8.81 -6.62
CA THR A 436 -10.41 -9.81 -5.57
C THR A 436 -9.12 -10.35 -4.99
N ASP A 437 -8.94 -10.24 -3.68
CA ASP A 437 -7.83 -10.84 -2.93
C ASP A 437 -8.18 -10.99 -1.45
N VAL A 438 -7.50 -11.91 -0.77
CA VAL A 438 -7.43 -11.94 0.69
C VAL A 438 -5.96 -11.92 1.03
N SER A 439 -5.55 -10.91 1.80
CA SER A 439 -4.14 -10.67 2.06
C SER A 439 -3.81 -10.62 3.54
N TYR A 440 -2.54 -10.88 3.83
CA TYR A 440 -1.90 -10.60 5.09
C TYR A 440 -0.59 -9.86 4.84
N ALA A 441 -0.42 -8.68 5.45
CA ALA A 441 0.70 -7.78 5.24
C ALA A 441 0.98 -7.51 3.74
N GLY A 442 -0.09 -7.36 2.95
CA GLY A 442 -0.03 -7.12 1.50
C GLY A 442 0.37 -8.34 0.66
N MET A 443 0.57 -9.52 1.26
CA MET A 443 0.78 -10.78 0.54
C MET A 443 -0.54 -11.54 0.46
N THR A 444 -0.90 -12.02 -0.74
CA THR A 444 -2.07 -12.90 -0.88
C THR A 444 -1.91 -14.15 0.00
N VAL A 445 -3.01 -14.56 0.61
CA VAL A 445 -3.13 -15.82 1.34
C VAL A 445 -4.15 -16.76 0.67
N LEU A 446 -4.63 -16.38 -0.52
CA LEU A 446 -5.53 -17.20 -1.32
C LEU A 446 -4.78 -18.36 -1.99
N GLU A 447 -5.29 -19.57 -1.79
CA GLU A 447 -4.83 -20.76 -2.48
C GLU A 447 -5.02 -20.59 -4.00
N ASN A 448 -4.06 -21.09 -4.78
CA ASN A 448 -4.12 -21.12 -6.25
C ASN A 448 -4.38 -19.75 -6.91
N TYR A 449 -3.97 -18.66 -6.25
CA TYR A 449 -4.18 -17.30 -6.73
C TYR A 449 -3.45 -17.05 -8.08
N PRO A 450 -4.18 -16.78 -9.19
CA PRO A 450 -3.67 -16.92 -10.56
C PRO A 450 -2.94 -15.67 -11.07
N SER A 451 -1.74 -15.74 -11.63
CA SER A 451 -0.88 -14.57 -11.92
C SER A 451 -1.43 -13.47 -12.85
N HIS A 452 -2.55 -13.69 -13.52
CA HIS A 452 -3.20 -12.78 -14.47
C HIS A 452 -4.68 -12.60 -14.14
N ALA A 453 -5.38 -11.71 -14.86
CA ALA A 453 -6.82 -11.57 -14.69
C ALA A 453 -7.54 -12.91 -14.95
N SER A 454 -8.45 -13.27 -14.04
CA SER A 454 -9.22 -14.52 -14.14
C SER A 454 -10.50 -14.46 -13.32
N ILE A 455 -11.37 -15.44 -13.54
CA ILE A 455 -12.47 -15.75 -12.62
C ILE A 455 -11.91 -16.64 -11.51
N LEU A 456 -12.13 -16.26 -10.26
CA LEU A 456 -11.73 -17.03 -9.07
C LEU A 456 -12.84 -17.97 -8.61
N ALA A 457 -14.08 -17.49 -8.65
CA ALA A 457 -15.27 -18.27 -8.36
C ALA A 457 -16.41 -17.83 -9.28
N GLN A 458 -17.27 -18.77 -9.63
CA GLN A 458 -18.46 -18.53 -10.43
C GLN A 458 -19.64 -19.27 -9.82
N LYS A 459 -20.79 -18.61 -9.77
CA LYS A 459 -22.05 -19.24 -9.39
C LYS A 459 -23.11 -19.02 -10.45
N ASN A 460 -23.77 -20.10 -10.83
CA ASN A 460 -24.85 -20.11 -11.81
C ASN A 460 -26.20 -20.27 -11.10
N ILE A 461 -27.18 -19.49 -11.52
CA ILE A 461 -28.56 -19.55 -11.03
C ILE A 461 -29.47 -19.80 -12.22
N THR A 462 -30.25 -20.88 -12.18
CA THR A 462 -31.25 -21.20 -13.21
C THR A 462 -32.53 -20.42 -12.92
N ILE A 463 -33.03 -19.61 -13.85
CA ILE A 463 -34.30 -18.89 -13.64
C ILE A 463 -35.44 -19.74 -14.20
N GLN A 464 -36.31 -20.19 -13.31
CA GLN A 464 -37.49 -20.94 -13.70
C GLN A 464 -38.47 -20.01 -14.41
N SER A 465 -38.84 -20.39 -15.64
CA SER A 465 -40.00 -19.77 -16.28
C SER A 465 -41.24 -20.10 -15.45
N VAL A 466 -42.07 -19.09 -15.18
CA VAL A 466 -43.39 -19.34 -14.61
C VAL A 466 -44.19 -20.02 -15.71
N GLY A 467 -44.28 -21.36 -15.63
CA GLY A 467 -45.03 -22.15 -16.60
C GLY A 467 -46.48 -21.67 -16.65
N ALA A 468 -46.92 -21.27 -17.85
CA ALA A 468 -48.31 -21.09 -18.20
C ALA A 468 -49.05 -22.43 -18.05
N LEU A 469 -49.57 -22.71 -16.86
CA LEU A 469 -50.50 -23.80 -16.59
C LEU A 469 -51.88 -23.20 -16.32
N ALA A 470 -52.60 -22.83 -17.38
CA ALA A 470 -54.08 -22.79 -17.44
C ALA A 470 -54.60 -22.38 -18.84
N ALA A 471 -54.34 -23.16 -19.90
CA ALA A 471 -55.12 -23.03 -21.15
C ALA A 471 -55.01 -24.25 -22.08
N ILE A 472 -55.02 -25.49 -21.56
CA ILE A 472 -55.39 -26.66 -22.38
C ILE A 472 -56.31 -27.51 -21.52
N GLY A 473 -57.59 -27.18 -21.58
CA GLY A 473 -58.63 -27.78 -20.75
C GLY A 473 -59.97 -27.11 -21.01
N LYS A 474 -60.40 -27.12 -22.27
CA LYS A 474 -61.79 -27.20 -22.71
C LYS A 474 -61.86 -27.51 -24.20
#